data_AF-A0A9W7C6S9-F1
#
_entry.id   AF-A0A9W7C6S9-F1
#
_cell.length_a   1.000
_cell.length_b   1.000
_cell.length_c   1.000
_cell.angle_alpha   90.00
_cell.angle_beta   90.00
_cell.angle_gamma   90.00
#
_symmetry.space_group_name_H-M   'P 1'
#
loop_
_entity.id
_entity.type
_entity.pdbx_description
1 polymer ?
#
loop_
_entity_poly.entity_id
_entity_poly.type
_entity_poly.pdbx_seq_one_letter_code
_entity_poly.pdbx_strand_id
1 'polypeptide(L)'
;MSKKETEPNKGDQGDMPVSDTSPDSFRKLLKYGTHPTPSSFPSLPSYVYNVRIFISTIFGIYLGYLGVTGSKGFTVGLGVTLTLPTMFLERWCKADNEAWEGKLSFQGFMPSVGMLVLMWVWVFNLRWGGEGGGEIVEMVKEKVGEVVEEVVESFDASDVVNDEF
;
A
#
# COMPACT_ATOMS: atom_id res chain seq x y z
N MET A 1 -40.44 -7.49 -54.45
CA MET A 1 -40.55 -7.31 -52.99
C MET A 1 -39.28 -7.87 -52.35
N SER A 2 -38.33 -7.00 -52.03
CA SER A 2 -37.01 -7.38 -51.54
C SER A 2 -36.99 -7.37 -50.01
N LYS A 3 -36.52 -8.47 -49.40
CA LYS A 3 -36.33 -8.62 -47.95
C LYS A 3 -35.23 -7.66 -47.50
N LYS A 4 -35.55 -6.76 -46.56
CA LYS A 4 -34.54 -5.98 -45.84
C LYS A 4 -33.96 -6.85 -44.73
N GLU A 5 -32.69 -7.18 -44.86
CA GLU A 5 -31.88 -7.76 -43.79
C GLU A 5 -31.74 -6.74 -42.66
N THR A 6 -31.91 -7.23 -41.44
CA THR A 6 -31.79 -6.45 -40.20
C THR A 6 -30.36 -6.61 -39.72
N GLU A 7 -29.60 -5.52 -39.66
CA GLU A 7 -28.22 -5.54 -39.15
C GLU A 7 -28.20 -5.89 -37.64
N PRO A 8 -27.17 -6.62 -37.17
CA PRO A 8 -27.04 -6.99 -35.77
C PRO A 8 -26.60 -5.80 -34.91
N ASN A 9 -27.33 -5.65 -33.81
CA ASN A 9 -27.12 -4.74 -32.69
C ASN A 9 -25.66 -4.84 -32.17
N LYS A 10 -24.89 -3.75 -32.32
CA LYS A 10 -23.56 -3.62 -31.72
C LYS A 10 -23.72 -3.65 -30.21
N GLY A 11 -23.27 -4.76 -29.62
CA GLY A 11 -23.24 -4.98 -28.19
C GLY A 11 -22.60 -3.81 -27.46
N ASP A 12 -23.35 -3.33 -26.49
CA ASP A 12 -22.95 -2.69 -25.25
C ASP A 12 -21.47 -3.00 -24.91
N GLN A 13 -20.59 -2.06 -25.27
CA GLN A 13 -19.23 -2.05 -24.73
C GLN A 13 -19.39 -1.73 -23.26
N GLY A 14 -19.41 -2.79 -22.44
CA GLY A 14 -19.39 -2.68 -21.00
C GLY A 14 -18.28 -1.73 -20.60
N ASP A 15 -18.68 -0.58 -20.06
CA ASP A 15 -17.84 0.35 -19.35
C ASP A 15 -17.06 -0.44 -18.30
N MET A 16 -15.82 -0.82 -18.63
CA MET A 16 -14.89 -1.27 -17.62
C MET A 16 -14.76 -0.12 -16.62
N PRO A 17 -14.90 -0.36 -15.31
CA PRO A 17 -14.77 0.70 -14.33
C PRO A 17 -13.38 1.30 -14.49
N VAL A 18 -13.34 2.56 -14.92
CA VAL A 18 -12.12 3.33 -15.10
C VAL A 18 -11.34 3.18 -13.80
N SER A 19 -10.21 2.48 -13.88
CA SER A 19 -9.25 2.40 -12.80
C SER A 19 -8.60 3.77 -12.67
N ASP A 20 -9.33 4.71 -12.07
CA ASP A 20 -8.87 6.04 -11.66
C ASP A 20 -7.85 5.87 -10.52
N THR A 21 -6.72 5.28 -10.90
CA THR A 21 -5.51 5.08 -10.11
C THR A 21 -4.66 6.35 -10.16
N SER A 22 -5.31 7.51 -10.29
CA SER A 22 -4.63 8.80 -10.27
C SER A 22 -4.14 9.09 -8.83
N PRO A 23 -2.92 9.64 -8.66
CA PRO A 23 -2.43 10.13 -7.36
C PRO A 23 -3.40 11.10 -6.67
N ASP A 24 -4.22 11.82 -7.45
CA ASP A 24 -5.18 12.79 -6.93
C ASP A 24 -6.35 12.12 -6.19
N SER A 25 -6.68 10.87 -6.53
CA SER A 25 -7.72 10.08 -5.85
C SER A 25 -7.31 9.72 -4.41
N PHE A 26 -6.01 9.52 -4.16
CA PHE A 26 -5.51 9.26 -2.79
C PHE A 26 -5.62 10.51 -1.91
N ARG A 27 -5.34 11.69 -2.48
CA ARG A 27 -5.50 12.97 -1.76
C ARG A 27 -6.95 13.23 -1.38
N LYS A 28 -7.91 12.81 -2.21
CA LYS A 28 -9.35 12.86 -1.86
C LYS A 28 -9.64 11.96 -0.66
N LEU A 29 -9.05 10.78 -0.58
CA LEU A 29 -9.24 9.84 0.53
C LEU A 29 -8.71 10.37 1.88
N LEU A 30 -7.62 11.13 1.83
CA LEU A 30 -7.02 11.75 3.02
C LEU A 30 -7.85 12.92 3.57
N LYS A 31 -8.82 13.44 2.81
CA LYS A 31 -9.76 14.44 3.35
C LYS A 31 -10.68 13.77 4.37
N TYR A 32 -10.73 14.37 5.56
CA TYR A 32 -11.59 13.92 6.64
C TYR A 32 -13.08 14.00 6.24
N GLY A 33 -13.83 12.95 6.54
CA GLY A 33 -15.30 12.95 6.38
C GLY A 33 -15.80 12.91 4.94
N THR A 34 -15.15 12.15 4.06
CA THR A 34 -15.51 12.04 2.64
C THR A 34 -16.73 11.16 2.35
N HIS A 35 -17.16 10.32 3.31
CA HIS A 35 -18.33 9.43 3.19
C HIS A 35 -18.41 8.68 1.85
N PRO A 36 -17.35 7.92 1.48
CA PRO A 36 -17.29 7.29 0.17
C PRO A 36 -18.32 6.16 0.04
N THR A 37 -19.16 6.25 -1.00
CA THR A 37 -20.08 5.19 -1.43
C THR A 37 -19.51 4.43 -2.63
N PRO A 38 -20.02 3.22 -2.94
CA PRO A 38 -19.59 2.46 -4.12
C PRO A 38 -19.72 3.24 -5.44
N SER A 39 -20.71 4.13 -5.54
CA SER A 39 -20.92 4.97 -6.71
C SER A 39 -19.99 6.19 -6.77
N SER A 40 -19.65 6.79 -5.62
CA SER A 40 -18.79 7.99 -5.58
C SER A 40 -17.30 7.65 -5.66
N PHE A 41 -16.89 6.47 -5.16
CA PHE A 41 -15.50 6.09 -5.08
C PHE A 41 -15.29 4.57 -5.21
N PRO A 42 -15.53 3.98 -6.40
CA PRO A 42 -15.49 2.53 -6.61
C PRO A 42 -14.10 1.90 -6.34
N SER A 43 -13.03 2.69 -6.40
CA SER A 43 -11.66 2.26 -6.14
C SER A 43 -11.30 2.16 -4.65
N LEU A 44 -12.22 2.50 -3.73
CA LEU A 44 -12.01 2.41 -2.27
C LEU A 44 -11.37 1.08 -1.83
N PRO A 45 -11.87 -0.10 -2.27
CA PRO A 45 -11.33 -1.38 -1.80
C PRO A 45 -9.86 -1.56 -2.19
N SER A 46 -9.46 -1.08 -3.37
CA SER A 46 -8.06 -1.12 -3.84
C SER A 46 -7.16 -0.21 -2.99
N TYR A 47 -7.65 0.96 -2.58
CA TYR A 47 -6.91 1.83 -1.66
C TYR A 47 -6.79 1.22 -0.26
N VAL A 48 -7.86 0.59 0.26
CA VAL A 48 -7.83 -0.11 1.55
C VAL A 48 -6.81 -1.25 1.52
N TYR A 49 -6.75 -2.01 0.43
CA TYR A 49 -5.74 -3.03 0.21
C TYR A 49 -4.33 -2.44 0.33
N ASN A 50 -4.03 -1.36 -0.39
CA ASN A 50 -2.70 -0.74 -0.39
C ASN A 50 -2.32 -0.16 0.99
N VAL A 51 -3.26 0.52 1.65
CA VAL A 51 -3.04 1.05 3.01
C VAL A 51 -2.76 -0.08 3.99
N ARG A 52 -3.49 -1.20 3.91
CA ARG A 52 -3.26 -2.35 4.78
C ARG A 52 -1.90 -3.00 4.54
N ILE A 53 -1.50 -3.18 3.28
CA ILE A 53 -0.18 -3.69 2.90
C ILE A 53 0.94 -2.78 3.44
N PHE A 54 0.77 -1.47 3.31
CA PHE A 54 1.72 -0.47 3.81
C PHE A 54 1.86 -0.54 5.34
N ILE A 55 0.75 -0.56 6.08
CA ILE A 55 0.74 -0.70 7.55
C ILE A 55 1.39 -2.02 7.98
N SER A 56 1.02 -3.14 7.34
CA SER A 56 1.62 -4.45 7.61
C SER A 56 3.13 -4.47 7.37
N THR A 57 3.61 -3.77 6.33
CA THR A 57 5.03 -3.67 6.02
C THR A 57 5.78 -2.93 7.13
N ILE A 58 5.33 -1.73 7.48
CA ILE A 58 5.94 -0.92 8.55
C ILE A 58 5.92 -1.67 9.88
N PHE A 59 4.78 -2.27 10.21
CA PHE A 59 4.62 -2.96 11.49
C PHE A 59 5.43 -4.26 11.55
N GLY A 60 5.53 -5.00 10.43
CA GLY A 60 6.42 -6.15 10.31
C GLY A 60 7.88 -5.77 10.53
N ILE A 61 8.35 -4.70 9.88
CA ILE A 61 9.70 -4.14 10.11
C ILE A 61 9.92 -3.81 11.59
N TYR A 62 8.95 -3.13 12.22
CA TYR A 62 9.01 -2.77 13.64
C TYR A 62 9.12 -4.00 14.57
N LEU A 63 8.31 -5.03 14.36
CA LEU A 63 8.37 -6.27 15.15
C LEU A 63 9.70 -7.01 14.96
N GLY A 64 10.22 -7.05 13.74
CA GLY A 64 11.53 -7.66 13.43
C GLY A 64 12.68 -6.89 14.08
N TYR A 65 12.62 -5.57 14.02
CA TYR A 65 13.63 -4.70 14.63
C TYR A 65 13.69 -4.90 16.16
N LEU A 66 12.53 -5.00 16.81
CA LEU A 66 12.43 -5.26 18.25
C LEU A 66 12.80 -6.68 18.67
N GLY A 67 13.03 -7.60 17.73
CA GLY A 67 13.35 -8.99 18.06
C GLY A 67 12.18 -9.73 18.72
N VAL A 68 10.93 -9.31 18.46
CA VAL A 68 9.76 -10.01 19.01
C VAL A 68 9.67 -11.39 18.36
N THR A 69 9.43 -12.42 19.17
CA THR A 69 9.33 -13.82 18.70
C THR A 69 8.04 -14.49 19.16
N GLY A 70 7.69 -15.58 18.48
CA GLY A 70 6.59 -16.47 18.86
C GLY A 70 5.19 -15.87 18.65
N SER A 71 4.21 -16.47 19.33
CA SER A 71 2.78 -16.15 19.15
C SER A 71 2.42 -14.71 19.52
N LYS A 72 3.14 -14.09 20.47
CA LYS A 72 2.87 -12.72 20.92
C LYS A 72 3.00 -11.69 19.79
N GLY A 73 4.11 -11.74 19.04
CA GLY A 73 4.31 -10.83 17.90
C GLY A 73 3.27 -11.03 16.81
N PHE A 74 2.87 -12.29 16.58
CA PHE A 74 1.85 -12.62 15.60
C PHE A 74 0.47 -12.08 16.00
N THR A 75 0.03 -12.31 17.25
CA THR A 75 -1.26 -11.81 17.75
C THR A 75 -1.33 -10.28 17.73
N VAL A 76 -0.26 -9.60 18.15
CA VAL A 76 -0.20 -8.12 18.11
C VAL A 76 -0.21 -7.64 16.66
N GLY A 77 0.57 -8.27 15.77
CA GLY A 77 0.59 -7.98 14.34
C GLY A 77 -0.79 -8.10 13.69
N LEU A 78 -1.50 -9.20 13.94
CA LEU A 78 -2.88 -9.39 13.47
C LEU A 78 -3.82 -8.30 13.98
N GLY A 79 -3.73 -7.96 15.27
CA GLY A 79 -4.54 -6.90 15.86
C GLY A 79 -4.32 -5.56 15.15
N VAL A 80 -3.06 -5.18 14.93
CA VAL A 80 -2.71 -3.93 14.24
C VAL A 80 -3.17 -3.93 12.78
N THR A 81 -2.92 -5.00 12.03
CA THR A 81 -3.34 -5.14 10.63
C THR A 81 -4.86 -5.12 10.46
N LEU A 82 -5.63 -5.54 11.47
CA LEU A 82 -7.09 -5.50 11.45
C LEU A 82 -7.65 -4.15 11.91
N THR A 83 -7.17 -3.64 13.06
CA THR A 83 -7.76 -2.48 13.73
C THR A 83 -7.37 -1.15 13.08
N LEU A 84 -6.12 -0.94 12.67
CA LEU A 84 -5.71 0.37 12.13
C LEU A 84 -6.42 0.75 10.82
N PRO A 85 -6.49 -0.11 9.79
CA PRO A 85 -7.19 0.23 8.55
C PRO A 85 -8.69 0.43 8.77
N THR A 86 -9.29 -0.40 9.64
CA THR A 86 -10.72 -0.31 9.98
C THR A 86 -11.02 1.00 10.72
N MET A 87 -10.18 1.36 11.70
CA MET A 87 -10.28 2.63 12.40
C MET A 87 -10.11 3.82 11.47
N PHE A 88 -9.20 3.76 10.50
CA PHE A 88 -9.05 4.79 9.48
C PHE A 88 -10.34 4.92 8.64
N LEU A 89 -10.90 3.82 8.16
CA LEU A 89 -12.12 3.85 7.35
C LEU A 89 -13.35 4.37 8.11
N GLU A 90 -13.56 3.89 9.34
CA GLU A 90 -14.73 4.23 10.15
C GLU A 90 -14.63 5.64 10.74
N ARG A 91 -13.48 6.00 11.34
CA ARG A 91 -13.34 7.27 12.04
C ARG A 91 -12.92 8.42 11.14
N TRP A 92 -12.06 8.17 10.15
CA TRP A 92 -11.51 9.23 9.29
C TRP A 92 -12.36 9.42 8.04
N CYS A 93 -12.56 8.36 7.26
CA CYS A 93 -13.33 8.44 6.02
C CYS A 93 -14.84 8.44 6.27
N LYS A 94 -15.30 7.95 7.43
CA LYS A 94 -16.72 7.70 7.75
C LYS A 94 -17.39 6.86 6.66
N ALA A 95 -16.66 5.87 6.16
CA ALA A 95 -17.15 4.97 5.14
C ALA A 95 -18.26 4.08 5.71
N ASP A 96 -19.37 3.97 5.00
CA ASP A 96 -20.50 3.13 5.40
C ASP A 96 -20.22 1.67 4.99
N ASN A 97 -19.75 0.84 5.92
CA ASN A 97 -19.44 -0.56 5.66
C ASN A 97 -20.66 -1.37 5.14
N GLU A 98 -21.88 -0.98 5.49
CA GLU A 98 -23.10 -1.65 5.02
C GLU A 98 -23.30 -1.43 3.52
N ALA A 99 -23.04 -0.20 3.05
CA ALA A 99 -23.08 0.14 1.62
C ALA A 99 -22.07 -0.67 0.79
N TRP A 100 -21.05 -1.26 1.42
CA TRP A 100 -20.01 -2.06 0.77
C TRP A 100 -20.16 -3.58 1.01
N GLU A 101 -21.31 -4.04 1.51
CA GLU A 101 -21.61 -5.47 1.79
C GLU A 101 -20.56 -6.14 2.70
N GLY A 102 -19.93 -5.38 3.59
CA GLY A 102 -18.86 -5.89 4.48
C GLY A 102 -17.54 -6.23 3.78
N LYS A 103 -17.41 -5.99 2.46
CA LYS A 103 -16.18 -6.29 1.69
C LYS A 103 -15.00 -5.44 2.15
N LEU A 104 -15.24 -4.23 2.65
CA LEU A 104 -14.18 -3.30 3.08
C LEU A 104 -13.34 -3.83 4.26
N SER A 105 -13.98 -4.48 5.23
CA SER A 105 -13.33 -4.92 6.48
C SER A 105 -12.28 -6.00 6.28
N PHE A 106 -12.45 -6.87 5.29
CA PHE A 106 -11.54 -8.00 5.01
C PHE A 106 -10.75 -7.84 3.71
N GLN A 107 -10.98 -6.76 2.95
CA GLN A 107 -10.24 -6.51 1.72
C GLN A 107 -8.73 -6.45 2.01
N GLY A 108 -7.98 -7.31 1.32
CA GLY A 108 -6.53 -7.40 1.45
C GLY A 108 -6.02 -7.96 2.78
N PHE A 109 -6.87 -8.49 3.66
CA PHE A 109 -6.45 -8.97 4.97
C PHE A 109 -5.40 -10.07 4.87
N MET A 110 -5.68 -11.19 4.18
CA MET A 110 -4.72 -12.29 4.07
C MET A 110 -3.40 -11.92 3.39
N PRO A 111 -3.40 -11.22 2.23
CA PRO A 111 -2.16 -10.72 1.64
C PRO A 111 -1.35 -9.83 2.60
N SER A 112 -2.02 -9.00 3.39
CA SER A 112 -1.36 -8.13 4.37
C SER A 112 -0.80 -8.87 5.58
N VAL A 113 -1.43 -9.98 6.00
CA VAL A 113 -0.86 -10.86 7.03
C VAL A 113 0.40 -11.54 6.48
N GLY A 114 0.37 -12.02 5.24
CA GLY A 114 1.54 -12.57 4.56
C GLY A 114 2.69 -11.56 4.50
N MET A 115 2.39 -10.32 4.11
CA MET A 115 3.38 -9.24 4.04
C MET A 115 3.96 -8.88 5.43
N LEU A 116 3.11 -8.85 6.46
CA LEU A 116 3.54 -8.62 7.85
C LEU A 116 4.53 -9.69 8.30
N VAL A 117 4.21 -10.96 8.09
CA VAL A 117 5.08 -12.09 8.47
C VAL A 117 6.38 -12.05 7.67
N LEU A 118 6.31 -11.80 6.37
CA LEU A 118 7.48 -11.69 5.49
C LEU A 118 8.45 -10.62 5.99
N MET A 119 7.96 -9.39 6.19
CA MET A 119 8.78 -8.26 6.64
C MET A 119 9.30 -8.47 8.06
N TRP A 120 8.48 -9.04 8.94
CA TRP A 120 8.90 -9.38 10.30
C TRP A 120 10.04 -10.39 10.31
N VAL A 121 9.89 -11.52 9.63
CA VAL A 121 10.92 -12.56 9.54
C VAL A 121 12.16 -12.01 8.85
N TRP A 122 12.02 -11.23 7.78
CA TRP A 122 13.15 -10.67 7.05
C TRP A 122 13.99 -9.76 7.94
N VAL A 123 13.38 -8.75 8.58
CA VAL A 123 14.11 -7.81 9.46
C VAL A 123 14.64 -8.50 10.71
N PHE A 124 13.90 -9.47 11.27
CA PHE A 124 14.39 -10.26 12.39
C PHE A 124 15.68 -11.00 12.02
N ASN A 125 15.72 -11.66 10.86
CA ASN A 125 16.92 -12.36 10.40
C ASN A 125 18.08 -11.41 10.10
N LEU A 126 17.80 -10.24 9.50
CA LEU A 126 18.83 -9.23 9.24
C LEU A 126 19.53 -8.76 10.52
N ARG A 127 18.76 -8.55 11.60
CA ARG A 127 19.30 -7.98 12.84
C ARG A 127 19.81 -9.01 13.83
N TRP A 128 19.13 -10.15 13.94
CA TRP A 128 19.35 -11.16 14.99
C TRP A 128 19.89 -12.49 14.45
N GLY A 129 19.92 -12.70 13.12
CA GLY A 129 20.49 -13.88 12.47
C GLY A 129 22.02 -13.78 12.42
N GLY A 130 22.67 -14.31 13.47
CA GLY A 130 24.07 -14.07 13.83
C GLY A 130 25.18 -14.43 12.83
N GLU A 131 24.91 -15.02 11.66
CA GLU A 131 25.96 -15.36 10.68
C GLU A 131 25.68 -14.92 9.24
N GLY A 132 24.43 -14.59 8.86
CA GLY A 132 24.08 -14.17 7.49
C GLY A 132 23.29 -12.84 7.40
N GLY A 133 22.77 -12.34 8.52
CA GLY A 133 22.02 -11.08 8.55
C GLY A 133 22.92 -9.84 8.53
N GLY A 134 24.05 -9.91 9.25
CA GLY A 134 25.02 -8.82 9.32
C GLY A 134 25.62 -8.46 7.96
N GLU A 135 25.93 -9.46 7.14
CA GLU A 135 26.54 -9.25 5.81
C GLU A 135 25.58 -8.55 4.85
N ILE A 136 24.29 -8.89 4.87
CA ILE A 136 23.27 -8.19 4.08
C ILE A 136 23.04 -6.77 4.61
N VAL A 137 23.06 -6.57 5.93
CA VAL A 137 22.92 -5.23 6.52
C VAL A 137 24.07 -4.32 6.12
N GLU A 138 25.31 -4.82 6.13
CA GLU A 138 26.47 -4.04 5.69
C GLU A 138 26.41 -3.75 4.19
N MET A 139 26.04 -4.73 3.35
CA MET A 139 25.85 -4.52 1.90
C MET A 139 24.76 -3.47 1.59
N VAL A 140 23.65 -3.46 2.34
CA VAL A 140 22.59 -2.46 2.16
C VAL A 140 23.04 -1.08 2.63
N LYS A 141 23.76 -0.97 3.76
CA LYS A 141 24.31 0.31 4.22
C LYS A 141 25.29 0.89 3.20
N GLU A 142 26.17 0.06 2.65
CA GLU A 142 27.14 0.45 1.62
C GLU A 142 26.41 1.02 0.39
N LYS A 143 25.46 0.28 -0.18
CA LYS A 143 24.67 0.75 -1.33
C LYS A 143 23.84 1.99 -1.06
N VAL A 144 23.25 2.10 0.13
CA VAL A 144 22.49 3.31 0.50
C VAL A 144 23.44 4.50 0.62
N GLY A 145 24.65 4.30 1.15
CA GLY A 145 25.71 5.31 1.16
C GLY A 145 26.05 5.79 -0.25
N GLU A 146 26.35 4.86 -1.17
CA GLU A 146 26.66 5.17 -2.57
C GLU A 146 25.54 5.98 -3.25
N VAL A 147 24.29 5.55 -3.08
CA VAL A 147 23.13 6.24 -3.67
C VAL A 147 22.95 7.64 -3.06
N VAL A 148 23.19 7.79 -1.75
CA VAL A 148 23.11 9.11 -1.10
C VAL A 148 24.21 10.03 -1.59
N GLU A 149 25.43 9.53 -1.79
CA GLU A 149 26.54 10.30 -2.36
C GLU A 149 26.25 10.71 -3.81
N GLU A 150 25.79 9.78 -4.66
CA GLU A 150 25.40 10.09 -6.05
C GLU A 150 24.30 11.15 -6.10
N VAL A 151 23.30 11.06 -5.22
CA VAL A 151 22.24 12.06 -5.10
C VAL A 151 22.81 13.40 -4.65
N VAL A 152 23.63 13.44 -3.59
CA VAL A 152 24.23 14.70 -3.10
C VAL A 152 25.09 15.37 -4.17
N GLU A 153 25.92 14.61 -4.89
CA GLU A 153 26.73 15.14 -6.01
C GLU A 153 25.85 15.67 -7.15
N SER A 154 24.72 15.02 -7.46
CA SER A 154 23.77 15.50 -8.46
C SER A 154 23.09 16.82 -8.07
N PHE A 155 22.93 17.08 -6.77
CA PHE A 155 22.39 18.35 -6.25
C PHE A 155 23.47 19.45 -6.28
N ASP A 156 24.69 19.19 -5.81
CA ASP A 156 25.78 20.17 -5.83
C ASP A 156 26.22 20.55 -7.26
N ALA A 157 26.17 19.60 -8.22
CA ALA A 157 26.46 19.89 -9.62
C ALA A 157 25.40 20.79 -10.29
N SER A 158 24.18 20.84 -9.75
CA SER A 158 23.08 21.68 -10.27
C SER A 158 23.11 23.12 -9.77
N ASP A 159 23.75 23.37 -8.62
CA ASP A 159 23.89 24.71 -8.04
C ASP A 159 25.13 25.48 -8.56
N VAL A 160 26.10 24.80 -9.18
CA VAL A 160 27.29 25.47 -9.79
C VAL A 160 27.03 25.98 -11.21
N VAL A 161 25.98 25.52 -11.90
CA VAL A 161 25.70 25.89 -13.31
C VAL A 161 24.77 27.10 -13.47
N ASN A 162 24.22 27.66 -12.38
CA ASN A 162 23.30 28.81 -12.44
C ASN A 162 23.89 30.15 -11.98
N ASP A 163 25.19 30.25 -11.68
CA ASP A 163 25.83 31.52 -11.25
C ASP A 163 26.76 32.18 -12.30
N GLU A 164 26.77 31.67 -13.54
CA GLU A 164 27.33 32.38 -14.69
C GLU A 164 26.31 32.41 -15.83
N PHE A 165 25.41 33.41 -15.83
CA PHE A 165 25.00 34.23 -16.99
C PHE A 165 23.94 35.27 -16.62
#